data_AF-A0A643CHM5-F1
#
_entry.id   AF-A0A643CHM5-F1
#
_cell.length_a   1.000
_cell.length_b   1.000
_cell.length_c   1.000
_cell.angle_alpha   90.00
_cell.angle_beta   90.00
_cell.angle_gamma   90.00
#
_symmetry.space_group_name_H-M   'P 1'
#
loop_
_entity.id
_entity.type
_entity.pdbx_description
1 polymer ?
#
loop_
_entity_poly.entity_id
_entity_poly.type
_entity_poly.pdbx_seq_one_letter_code
_entity_poly.pdbx_strand_id
1 'polypeptide(L)'
;ELNDRFANYIEKVRFLEQQNAALAAERARVDVERDNLLDDLQRLKAKMQEEIQLKEEAENNLAAFRADVDAATLARIDLERRIESLNEEIAFLKKVHEEVCPCESSWKGGVVLGSGNGGVRIRAGPGWGLKPSCTLQEIRELQAQLQEQQVQVEMDMSKPDLTAALRDIRAQYETIAAKNISEAEEWYKSKVSDLTQAANKNNDALRQAKQEMMEYRHQIQSYTCEIDALKGTMRELEDRFASEASGYQDNITRLEEEIRHLKDEMARHLREYQDLLNVKMALDVEIATYRKLLEGEESRINLPIQTFSTLNFRETSPEQRGSEVHTKKTVMIKTIETRDGEVVSEATQQQHE
;
A
#
# COMPACT_ATOMS: atom_id res chain seq x y z
N GLU A 1 -35.29 37.97 53.75
CA GLU A 1 -34.49 38.63 52.68
C GLU A 1 -33.03 38.18 52.62
N LEU A 2 -32.17 38.49 53.60
CA LEU A 2 -30.75 38.13 53.51
C LEU A 2 -30.53 36.60 53.57
N ASN A 3 -31.24 35.91 54.46
CA ASN A 3 -31.20 34.44 54.52
C ASN A 3 -31.71 33.78 53.24
N ASP A 4 -32.75 34.33 52.60
CA ASP A 4 -33.29 33.78 51.35
C ASP A 4 -32.31 33.98 50.18
N ARG A 5 -31.59 35.11 50.15
CA ARG A 5 -30.50 35.32 49.18
C ARG A 5 -29.33 34.39 49.42
N PHE A 6 -28.94 34.15 50.67
CA PHE A 6 -27.88 33.19 51.00
C PHE A 6 -28.29 31.76 50.63
N ALA A 7 -29.53 31.36 50.88
CA ALA A 7 -30.06 30.06 50.46
C ALA A 7 -30.00 29.89 48.93
N ASN A 8 -30.43 30.90 48.17
CA ASN A 8 -30.35 30.89 46.71
C ASN A 8 -28.91 30.82 46.19
N TYR A 9 -27.97 31.55 46.82
CA TYR A 9 -26.56 31.46 46.48
C TYR A 9 -25.98 30.07 46.74
N ILE A 10 -26.33 29.45 47.87
CA ILE A 10 -25.89 28.09 48.21
C ILE A 10 -26.45 27.07 47.20
N GLU A 11 -27.71 27.20 46.80
CA GLU A 11 -28.31 26.35 45.76
C GLU A 11 -27.63 26.55 44.41
N LYS A 12 -27.33 27.79 44.02
CA LYS A 12 -26.62 28.08 42.77
C LYS A 12 -25.21 27.51 42.76
N VAL A 13 -24.48 27.61 43.88
CA VAL A 13 -23.14 27.02 44.03
C VAL A 13 -23.23 25.49 43.89
N ARG A 14 -24.16 24.84 44.59
CA ARG A 14 -24.37 23.38 44.47
C ARG A 14 -24.71 22.95 43.04
N PHE A 15 -25.55 23.72 42.35
CA PHE A 15 -25.89 23.46 40.95
C PHE A 15 -24.66 23.55 40.05
N LEU A 16 -23.85 24.60 40.22
CA LEU A 16 -22.61 24.79 39.44
C LEU A 16 -21.57 23.71 39.76
N GLU A 17 -21.45 23.29 41.01
CA GLU A 17 -20.59 22.17 41.42
C GLU A 17 -21.03 20.86 40.76
N GLN A 18 -22.34 20.57 40.76
CA GLN A 18 -22.89 19.39 40.09
C GLN A 18 -22.68 19.44 38.57
N GLN A 19 -22.86 20.61 37.96
CA GLN A 19 -22.63 20.81 36.53
C GLN A 19 -21.14 20.64 36.18
N ASN A 20 -20.24 21.19 36.98
CA ASN A 20 -18.80 21.00 36.81
C ASN A 20 -18.38 19.54 36.98
N ALA A 21 -18.97 18.81 37.93
CA ALA A 21 -18.73 17.39 38.10
C ALA A 21 -19.20 16.58 36.88
N ALA A 22 -20.37 16.92 36.31
CA ALA A 22 -20.86 16.30 35.09
C ALA A 22 -19.96 16.58 33.88
N LEU A 23 -19.51 17.82 33.70
CA LEU A 23 -18.57 18.20 32.64
C LEU A 23 -17.21 17.51 32.82
N ALA A 24 -16.73 17.36 34.05
CA ALA A 24 -15.48 16.63 34.33
C ALA A 24 -15.59 15.14 33.98
N ALA A 25 -16.74 14.51 34.25
CA ALA A 25 -16.99 13.12 33.88
C ALA A 25 -17.06 12.94 32.35
N GLU A 26 -17.73 13.85 31.65
CA GLU A 26 -17.80 13.82 30.18
C GLU A 26 -16.42 14.04 29.55
N ARG A 27 -15.64 14.99 30.08
CA ARG A 27 -14.25 15.21 29.66
C ARG A 27 -13.40 13.96 29.84
N ALA A 28 -13.50 13.27 30.97
CA ALA A 28 -12.78 12.03 31.20
C ALA A 28 -13.18 10.92 30.23
N ARG A 29 -14.48 10.83 29.85
CA ARG A 29 -14.94 9.87 28.84
C ARG A 29 -14.32 10.16 27.47
N VAL A 30 -14.34 11.42 27.05
CA VAL A 30 -13.76 11.86 25.77
C VAL A 30 -12.24 11.67 25.74
N ASP A 31 -11.55 11.91 26.86
CA ASP A 31 -10.11 11.66 26.97
C ASP A 31 -9.79 10.17 26.75
N VAL A 32 -10.58 9.25 27.31
CA VAL A 32 -10.42 7.81 27.09
C VAL A 32 -10.72 7.42 25.64
N GLU A 33 -11.79 7.97 25.05
CA GLU A 33 -12.12 7.73 23.63
C GLU A 33 -11.00 8.23 22.70
N ARG A 34 -10.43 9.41 22.97
CA ARG A 34 -9.26 9.93 22.26
C ARG A 34 -8.09 8.98 22.36
N ASP A 35 -7.75 8.51 23.55
CA ASP A 35 -6.58 7.66 23.77
C ASP A 35 -6.74 6.30 23.05
N ASN A 36 -7.96 5.72 23.06
CA ASN A 36 -8.26 4.51 22.28
C ASN A 36 -8.11 4.74 20.77
N LEU A 37 -8.60 5.87 20.24
CA LEU A 37 -8.46 6.20 18.83
C LEU A 37 -7.00 6.45 18.44
N LEU A 38 -6.20 7.06 19.33
CA LEU A 38 -4.77 7.24 19.12
C LEU A 38 -4.05 5.88 19.03
N ASP A 39 -4.37 4.94 19.92
CA ASP A 39 -3.80 3.58 19.88
C ASP A 39 -4.19 2.84 18.59
N ASP A 40 -5.44 2.95 18.16
CA ASP A 40 -5.90 2.32 16.91
C ASP A 40 -5.25 2.94 15.67
N LEU A 41 -5.08 4.26 15.66
CA LEU A 41 -4.32 4.95 14.61
C LEU A 41 -2.86 4.47 14.57
N GLN A 42 -2.21 4.29 15.73
CA GLN A 42 -0.85 3.77 15.79
C GLN A 42 -0.77 2.33 15.28
N ARG A 43 -1.72 1.46 15.64
CA ARG A 43 -1.80 0.08 15.13
C ARG A 43 -2.00 0.05 13.62
N LEU A 44 -2.91 0.87 13.09
CA LEU A 44 -3.14 0.96 11.64
C LEU A 44 -1.89 1.45 10.91
N LYS A 45 -1.20 2.45 11.46
CA LYS A 45 0.06 2.94 10.91
C LYS A 45 1.14 1.86 10.88
N ALA A 46 1.29 1.08 11.95
CA ALA A 46 2.25 -0.02 12.00
C ALA A 46 1.93 -1.11 10.96
N LYS A 47 0.66 -1.52 10.85
CA LYS A 47 0.22 -2.47 9.82
C LYS A 47 0.47 -1.98 8.40
N MET A 48 0.16 -0.70 8.12
CA MET A 48 0.43 -0.12 6.81
C MET A 48 1.92 -0.13 6.48
N GLN A 49 2.80 0.12 7.45
CA GLN A 49 4.25 0.04 7.25
C GLN A 49 4.72 -1.40 6.96
N GLU A 50 4.18 -2.39 7.66
CA GLU A 50 4.47 -3.81 7.42
C GLU A 50 4.02 -4.24 6.01
N GLU A 51 2.82 -3.86 5.58
CA GLU A 51 2.31 -4.14 4.23
C GLU A 51 3.20 -3.49 3.14
N ILE A 52 3.70 -2.27 3.38
CA ILE A 52 4.66 -1.63 2.46
C ILE A 52 5.96 -2.45 2.36
N GLN A 53 6.50 -2.91 3.49
CA GLN A 53 7.71 -3.73 3.51
C GLN A 53 7.51 -5.06 2.78
N LEU A 54 6.41 -5.77 3.06
CA LEU A 54 6.07 -7.02 2.39
C LEU A 54 5.91 -6.84 0.87
N LYS A 55 5.32 -5.71 0.45
CA LYS A 55 5.21 -5.35 -0.97
C LYS A 55 6.59 -5.13 -1.60
N GLU A 56 7.47 -4.38 -0.94
CA GLU A 56 8.84 -4.14 -1.43
C GLU A 56 9.63 -5.46 -1.54
N GLU A 57 9.51 -6.35 -0.55
CA GLU A 57 10.13 -7.68 -0.59
C GLU A 57 9.59 -8.53 -1.76
N ALA A 58 8.28 -8.52 -1.99
CA ALA A 58 7.67 -9.22 -3.12
C ALA A 58 8.13 -8.63 -4.47
N GLU A 59 8.22 -7.31 -4.61
CA GLU A 59 8.74 -6.63 -5.80
C GLU A 59 10.22 -6.98 -6.06
N ASN A 60 11.04 -7.03 -5.01
CA ASN A 60 12.44 -7.45 -5.10
C ASN A 60 12.58 -8.91 -5.53
N ASN A 61 11.75 -9.81 -4.98
CA ASN A 61 11.73 -11.22 -5.37
C ASN A 61 11.32 -11.39 -6.84
N LEU A 62 10.29 -10.66 -7.30
CA LEU A 62 9.89 -10.66 -8.71
C LEU A 62 10.99 -10.13 -9.63
N ALA A 63 11.71 -9.08 -9.21
CA ALA A 63 12.84 -8.56 -9.96
C ALA A 63 13.98 -9.60 -10.06
N ALA A 64 14.27 -10.31 -8.98
CA ALA A 64 15.24 -11.40 -8.97
C ALA A 64 14.85 -12.54 -9.92
N PHE A 65 13.60 -13.03 -9.83
CA PHE A 65 13.11 -14.07 -10.75
C PHE A 65 13.15 -13.64 -12.21
N ARG A 66 12.87 -12.37 -12.48
CA ARG A 66 12.98 -11.82 -13.85
C ARG A 66 14.42 -11.86 -14.35
N ALA A 67 15.39 -11.48 -13.52
CA ALA A 67 16.81 -11.57 -13.86
C ALA A 67 17.25 -13.02 -14.11
N ASP A 68 16.78 -13.98 -13.30
CA ASP A 68 17.07 -15.40 -13.49
C ASP A 68 16.49 -15.94 -14.80
N VAL A 69 15.27 -15.53 -15.16
CA VAL A 69 14.65 -15.89 -16.45
C VAL A 69 15.46 -15.29 -17.60
N ASP A 70 15.82 -14.01 -17.53
CA ASP A 70 16.63 -13.36 -18.56
C ASP A 70 17.99 -14.07 -18.72
N ALA A 71 18.66 -14.42 -17.63
CA ALA A 71 19.90 -15.19 -17.64
C ALA A 71 19.72 -16.59 -18.27
N ALA A 72 18.64 -17.30 -17.92
CA ALA A 72 18.33 -18.60 -18.51
C ALA A 72 18.01 -18.49 -20.01
N THR A 73 17.34 -17.43 -20.46
CA THR A 73 17.09 -17.20 -21.89
C THR A 73 18.38 -16.93 -22.66
N LEU A 74 19.31 -16.16 -22.10
CA LEU A 74 20.64 -15.95 -22.70
C LEU A 74 21.41 -17.26 -22.81
N ALA A 75 21.45 -18.06 -21.74
CA ALA A 75 22.10 -19.37 -21.76
C ALA A 75 21.48 -20.32 -22.80
N ARG A 76 20.14 -20.29 -22.97
CA ARG A 76 19.45 -21.06 -24.03
C ARG A 76 19.92 -20.64 -25.41
N ILE A 77 19.97 -19.34 -25.69
CA ILE A 77 20.40 -18.79 -26.99
C ILE A 77 21.86 -19.16 -27.28
N ASP A 78 22.74 -19.11 -26.29
CA ASP A 78 24.15 -19.48 -26.45
C ASP A 78 24.31 -20.98 -26.76
N LEU A 79 23.51 -21.84 -26.11
CA LEU A 79 23.49 -23.28 -26.42
C LEU A 79 22.91 -23.55 -27.81
N GLU A 80 21.85 -22.84 -28.23
CA GLU A 80 21.28 -22.94 -29.58
C GLU A 80 22.33 -22.61 -30.65
N ARG A 81 23.09 -21.52 -30.48
CA ARG A 81 24.21 -21.16 -31.37
C ARG A 81 25.30 -22.22 -31.39
N ARG A 82 25.61 -22.84 -30.25
CA ARG A 82 26.61 -23.91 -30.17
C ARG A 82 26.15 -25.16 -30.93
N ILE A 83 24.86 -25.50 -30.82
CA ILE A 83 24.26 -26.61 -31.57
C ILE A 83 24.30 -26.33 -33.07
N GLU A 84 23.96 -25.10 -33.50
CA GLU A 84 24.06 -24.68 -34.91
C GLU A 84 25.49 -24.84 -35.44
N SER A 85 26.49 -24.34 -34.70
CA SER A 85 27.90 -24.48 -35.07
C SER A 85 28.35 -25.94 -35.18
N LEU A 86 27.95 -26.80 -34.24
CA LEU A 86 28.25 -28.24 -34.30
C LEU A 86 27.55 -28.93 -35.47
N ASN A 87 26.32 -28.52 -35.80
CA ASN A 87 25.59 -29.06 -36.96
C ASN A 87 26.28 -28.68 -38.28
N GLU A 88 26.80 -27.45 -38.39
CA GLU A 88 27.60 -27.03 -39.54
C GLU A 88 28.88 -27.85 -39.67
N GLU A 89 29.57 -28.14 -38.55
CA GLU A 89 30.77 -28.98 -38.53
C GLU A 89 30.48 -30.43 -38.95
N ILE A 90 29.37 -31.01 -38.46
CA ILE A 90 28.90 -32.33 -38.90
C ILE A 90 28.57 -32.34 -40.39
N ALA A 91 27.88 -31.30 -40.88
CA ALA A 91 27.54 -31.18 -42.29
C ALA A 91 28.81 -31.08 -43.16
N PHE A 92 29.81 -30.31 -42.71
CA PHE A 92 31.12 -30.24 -43.35
C PHE A 92 31.79 -31.61 -43.40
N LEU A 93 31.88 -32.34 -42.28
CA LEU A 93 32.48 -33.67 -42.23
C LEU A 93 31.75 -34.69 -43.11
N LYS A 94 30.42 -34.65 -43.17
CA LYS A 94 29.62 -35.49 -44.07
C LYS A 94 29.91 -35.21 -45.53
N LYS A 95 30.03 -33.93 -45.90
CA LYS A 95 30.35 -33.53 -47.27
C LYS A 95 31.75 -34.00 -47.67
N VAL A 96 32.74 -33.86 -46.78
CA VAL A 96 34.09 -34.39 -47.00
C VAL A 96 34.05 -35.92 -47.14
N HIS A 97 33.25 -36.63 -46.34
CA HIS A 97 33.09 -38.07 -46.47
C HIS A 97 32.47 -38.49 -47.82
N GLU A 98 31.44 -37.77 -48.29
CA GLU A 98 30.85 -38.00 -49.63
C GLU A 98 31.85 -37.74 -50.77
N GLU A 99 32.71 -36.73 -50.64
CA GLU A 99 33.73 -36.40 -51.64
C GLU A 99 34.90 -37.39 -51.64
N VAL A 100 35.27 -37.96 -50.48
CA VAL A 100 36.38 -38.92 -50.33
C VAL A 100 35.95 -40.37 -50.60
N CYS A 101 34.66 -40.72 -50.47
CA CYS A 101 34.16 -42.10 -50.59
C CYS A 101 32.89 -42.22 -51.49
N PRO A 102 33.03 -42.22 -52.84
CA PRO A 102 31.88 -42.18 -53.76
C PRO A 102 31.03 -43.47 -53.85
N CYS A 103 31.39 -44.55 -53.16
CA CYS A 103 30.81 -45.88 -53.40
C CYS A 103 29.54 -46.20 -52.60
N GLU A 104 29.21 -45.45 -51.54
CA GLU A 104 28.05 -45.72 -50.67
C GLU A 104 26.71 -45.16 -51.18
N SER A 105 26.72 -44.15 -52.05
CA SER A 105 25.50 -43.45 -52.48
C SER A 105 24.61 -44.25 -53.45
N SER A 106 25.04 -45.42 -53.92
CA SER A 106 24.27 -46.28 -54.84
C SER A 106 23.31 -47.28 -54.16
N TRP A 107 23.33 -47.45 -52.83
CA TRP A 107 22.61 -48.54 -52.14
C TRP A 107 21.34 -48.14 -51.39
N LYS A 108 20.89 -46.88 -51.43
CA LYS A 108 19.62 -46.47 -50.81
C LYS A 108 18.42 -46.73 -51.73
N GLY A 109 18.07 -48.01 -51.92
CA GLY A 109 16.78 -48.45 -52.44
C GLY A 109 16.03 -49.21 -51.35
N GLY A 110 15.03 -48.58 -50.73
CA GLY A 110 14.24 -49.16 -49.63
C GLY A 110 13.33 -50.31 -50.06
N VAL A 111 13.24 -51.35 -49.23
CA VAL A 111 12.22 -52.41 -49.32
C VAL A 111 10.93 -51.86 -48.73
N VAL A 112 9.88 -51.73 -49.55
CA VAL A 112 8.51 -51.43 -49.09
C VAL A 112 7.78 -52.76 -48.87
N LEU A 113 7.48 -53.08 -47.61
CA LEU A 113 6.67 -54.24 -47.24
C LEU A 113 5.19 -53.84 -47.23
N GLY A 114 4.45 -54.28 -48.25
CA GLY A 114 2.98 -54.22 -48.26
C GLY A 114 2.40 -55.50 -47.65
N SER A 115 1.65 -55.37 -46.56
CA SER A 115 0.90 -56.46 -45.94
C SER A 115 -0.39 -56.73 -46.72
N GLY A 116 -0.52 -57.93 -47.28
CA GLY A 116 -1.71 -58.42 -47.97
C GLY A 116 -1.66 -59.94 -48.06
N ASN A 117 -2.72 -60.59 -47.56
CA ASN A 117 -2.84 -62.03 -47.37
C ASN A 117 -2.42 -62.86 -48.58
N GLY A 118 -1.56 -63.86 -48.34
CA GLY A 118 -1.29 -64.97 -49.25
C GLY A 118 -0.14 -64.76 -50.23
N GLY A 119 1.06 -65.23 -49.86
CA GLY A 119 2.18 -65.48 -50.77
C GLY A 119 3.15 -64.32 -50.99
N VAL A 120 4.32 -64.39 -50.37
CA VAL A 120 5.45 -63.49 -50.67
C VAL A 120 5.99 -63.84 -52.05
N ARG A 121 5.76 -62.97 -53.03
CA ARG A 121 6.31 -63.10 -54.39
C ARG A 121 7.42 -62.07 -54.57
N ILE A 122 8.68 -62.51 -54.45
CA ILE A 122 9.84 -61.69 -54.79
C ILE A 122 9.92 -61.62 -56.32
N ARG A 123 9.62 -60.45 -56.90
CA ARG A 123 9.93 -60.15 -58.29
C ARG A 123 11.23 -59.34 -58.34
N ALA A 124 12.32 -59.97 -58.76
CA ALA A 124 13.52 -59.26 -59.17
C ALA A 124 13.26 -58.56 -60.52
N GLY A 125 13.39 -57.23 -60.55
CA GLY A 125 13.32 -56.46 -61.80
C GLY A 125 14.54 -56.73 -62.70
N PRO A 126 14.39 -56.68 -64.03
CA PRO A 126 15.49 -56.88 -64.97
C PRO A 126 16.36 -55.62 -65.00
N GLY A 127 17.48 -55.65 -64.28
CA GLY A 127 18.40 -54.51 -64.21
C GLY A 127 19.65 -54.73 -63.36
N TRP A 128 19.91 -55.95 -62.91
CA TRP A 128 21.13 -56.32 -62.17
C TRP A 128 22.29 -56.55 -63.15
N GLY A 129 22.63 -55.51 -63.90
CA GLY A 129 23.88 -55.43 -64.65
C GLY A 129 24.97 -54.97 -63.70
N LEU A 130 25.68 -55.93 -63.10
CA LEU A 130 26.94 -55.67 -62.41
C LEU A 130 27.90 -54.95 -63.38
N LYS A 131 28.16 -53.66 -63.17
CA LYS A 131 29.35 -53.02 -63.71
C LYS A 131 30.55 -53.50 -62.89
N PRO A 132 31.61 -54.01 -63.52
CA PRO A 132 32.78 -54.51 -62.80
C PRO A 132 33.53 -53.34 -62.17
N SER A 133 33.58 -53.32 -60.84
CA SER A 133 34.57 -52.56 -60.08
C SER A 133 35.95 -53.19 -60.26
N CYS A 134 36.99 -52.37 -60.09
CA CYS A 134 38.42 -52.64 -60.35
C CYS A 134 38.98 -53.94 -59.73
N THR A 135 38.24 -54.62 -58.86
CA THR A 135 38.63 -55.88 -58.19
C THR A 135 38.33 -57.13 -59.01
N LEU A 136 37.42 -57.07 -60.00
CA LEU A 136 37.00 -58.25 -60.77
C LEU A 136 38.00 -58.69 -61.85
N GLN A 137 38.87 -57.78 -62.29
CA GLN A 137 39.91 -58.06 -63.28
C GLN A 137 41.13 -58.74 -62.61
N GLU A 138 41.53 -58.24 -61.45
CA GLU A 138 42.54 -58.89 -60.60
C GLU A 138 42.07 -60.26 -60.08
N ILE A 139 40.79 -60.41 -59.73
CA ILE A 139 40.23 -61.73 -59.33
C ILE A 139 40.23 -62.71 -60.51
N ARG A 140 39.98 -62.26 -61.75
CA ARG A 140 40.04 -63.13 -62.94
C ARG A 140 41.48 -63.55 -63.30
N GLU A 141 42.45 -62.65 -63.17
CA GLU A 141 43.86 -62.98 -63.38
C GLU A 141 44.41 -63.90 -62.27
N LEU A 142 44.01 -63.68 -61.01
CA LEU A 142 44.34 -64.59 -59.91
C LEU A 142 43.67 -65.96 -60.05
N GLN A 143 42.43 -66.02 -60.58
CA GLN A 143 41.75 -67.29 -60.87
C GLN A 143 42.41 -68.06 -62.03
N ALA A 144 42.93 -67.36 -63.05
CA ALA A 144 43.69 -67.99 -64.13
C ALA A 144 45.04 -68.54 -63.64
N GLN A 145 45.74 -67.80 -62.76
CA GLN A 145 46.99 -68.25 -62.13
C GLN A 145 46.78 -69.42 -61.16
N LEU A 146 45.63 -69.47 -60.46
CA LEU A 146 45.27 -70.59 -59.58
C LEU A 146 44.91 -71.86 -60.36
N GLN A 147 44.35 -71.74 -61.57
CA GLN A 147 44.08 -72.89 -62.45
C GLN A 147 45.36 -73.47 -63.06
N GLU A 148 46.42 -72.67 -63.23
CA GLU A 148 47.71 -73.11 -63.74
C GLU A 148 48.58 -73.78 -62.65
N GLN A 149 48.27 -73.56 -61.37
CA GLN A 149 48.91 -74.19 -60.20
C GLN A 149 48.09 -75.31 -59.54
N GLN A 150 47.28 -76.05 -60.30
CA GLN A 150 46.55 -77.18 -59.73
C GLN A 150 47.48 -78.40 -59.53
N VAL A 151 48.30 -78.37 -58.47
CA VAL A 151 48.88 -79.57 -57.86
C VAL A 151 47.81 -80.17 -56.95
N GLN A 152 47.44 -81.40 -57.28
CA GLN A 152 46.54 -82.25 -56.52
C GLN A 152 47.17 -82.55 -55.16
N VAL A 153 46.70 -81.87 -54.10
CA VAL A 153 46.92 -82.29 -52.71
C VAL A 153 45.58 -82.69 -52.14
N GLU A 154 45.38 -84.00 -52.13
CA GLU A 154 44.36 -84.69 -51.36
C GLU A 154 44.63 -84.43 -49.88
N MET A 155 43.77 -83.64 -49.24
CA MET A 155 43.73 -83.54 -47.78
C MET A 155 42.28 -83.69 -47.34
N ASP A 156 41.99 -84.87 -46.81
CA ASP A 156 40.73 -85.22 -46.19
C ASP A 156 40.56 -84.39 -44.92
N MET A 157 39.83 -83.28 -45.06
CA MET A 157 39.37 -82.45 -43.94
C MET A 157 37.90 -82.16 -44.23
N SER A 158 37.02 -82.75 -43.42
CA SER A 158 35.61 -82.36 -43.37
C SER A 158 35.53 -80.85 -43.17
N LYS A 159 35.16 -80.14 -44.25
CA LYS A 159 35.08 -78.68 -44.27
C LYS A 159 34.20 -78.22 -43.09
N PRO A 160 34.70 -77.41 -42.15
CA PRO A 160 33.82 -76.77 -41.17
C PRO A 160 32.81 -75.93 -41.96
N ASP A 161 31.51 -76.09 -41.70
CA ASP A 161 30.44 -75.44 -42.47
C ASP A 161 30.43 -73.94 -42.20
N LEU A 162 31.30 -73.21 -42.89
CA LEU A 162 31.43 -71.76 -42.89
C LEU A 162 30.08 -71.07 -43.18
N THR A 163 29.21 -71.75 -43.92
CA THR A 163 27.85 -71.28 -44.24
C THR A 163 26.95 -71.25 -43.00
N ALA A 164 27.09 -72.21 -42.09
CA ALA A 164 26.37 -72.22 -40.81
C ALA A 164 26.90 -71.13 -39.88
N ALA A 165 28.22 -70.97 -39.76
CA ALA A 165 28.82 -69.90 -38.97
C ALA A 165 28.42 -68.50 -39.47
N LEU A 166 28.38 -68.27 -40.78
CA LEU A 166 27.91 -67.02 -41.37
C LEU A 166 26.41 -66.78 -41.14
N ARG A 167 25.57 -67.83 -41.15
CA ARG A 167 24.15 -67.74 -40.80
C ARG A 167 23.95 -67.34 -39.34
N ASP A 168 24.71 -67.94 -38.42
CA ASP A 168 24.65 -67.61 -37.00
C ASP A 168 25.12 -66.18 -36.71
N ILE A 169 26.20 -65.73 -37.34
CA ILE A 169 26.66 -64.34 -37.24
C ILE A 169 25.58 -63.38 -37.75
N ARG A 170 24.93 -63.69 -38.88
CA ARG A 170 23.86 -62.85 -39.44
C ARG A 170 22.63 -62.80 -38.53
N ALA A 171 22.22 -63.93 -37.96
CA ALA A 171 21.13 -64.00 -36.99
C ALA A 171 21.44 -63.22 -35.70
N GLN A 172 22.70 -63.25 -35.23
CA GLN A 172 23.14 -62.42 -34.11
C GLN A 172 23.09 -60.92 -34.45
N TYR A 173 23.54 -60.52 -35.65
CA TYR A 173 23.43 -59.13 -36.08
C TYR A 173 21.97 -58.66 -36.23
N GLU A 174 21.08 -59.50 -36.76
CA GLU A 174 19.66 -59.19 -36.84
C GLU A 174 19.04 -59.03 -35.44
N THR A 175 19.43 -59.88 -34.49
CA THR A 175 18.97 -59.78 -33.10
C THR A 175 19.47 -58.49 -32.44
N ILE A 176 20.75 -58.14 -32.63
CA ILE A 176 21.36 -56.92 -32.10
C ILE A 176 20.72 -55.68 -32.73
N ALA A 177 20.48 -55.69 -34.05
CA ALA A 177 19.84 -54.59 -34.77
C ALA A 177 18.39 -54.39 -34.32
N ALA A 178 17.61 -55.48 -34.18
CA ALA A 178 16.24 -55.42 -33.67
C ALA A 178 16.20 -54.87 -32.23
N LYS A 179 17.13 -55.32 -31.38
CA LYS A 179 17.24 -54.83 -30.00
C LYS A 179 17.63 -53.35 -29.95
N ASN A 180 18.58 -52.92 -30.78
CA ASN A 180 19.01 -51.53 -30.86
C ASN A 180 17.86 -50.60 -31.30
N ILE A 181 17.04 -51.04 -32.27
CA ILE A 181 15.85 -50.30 -32.72
C ILE A 181 14.81 -50.22 -31.60
N SER A 182 14.48 -51.33 -30.93
CA SER A 182 13.48 -51.31 -29.85
C SER A 182 13.93 -50.45 -28.66
N GLU A 183 15.20 -50.54 -28.27
CA GLU A 183 15.80 -49.72 -27.21
C GLU A 183 15.75 -48.23 -27.59
N ALA A 184 16.05 -47.87 -28.85
CA ALA A 184 15.92 -46.51 -29.34
C ALA A 184 14.46 -46.03 -29.30
N GLU A 185 13.50 -46.85 -29.74
CA GLU A 185 12.08 -46.51 -29.70
C GLU A 185 11.55 -46.30 -28.27
N GLU A 186 11.91 -47.17 -27.33
CA GLU A 186 11.54 -47.04 -25.92
C GLU A 186 12.17 -45.79 -25.31
N TRP A 187 13.44 -45.52 -25.63
CA TRP A 187 14.13 -44.32 -25.19
C TRP A 187 13.44 -43.05 -25.73
N TYR A 188 13.10 -43.00 -27.01
CA TYR A 188 12.38 -41.86 -27.60
C TYR A 188 10.98 -41.71 -27.02
N LYS A 189 10.23 -42.81 -26.83
CA LYS A 189 8.91 -42.80 -26.18
C LYS A 189 8.98 -42.25 -24.77
N SER A 190 9.94 -42.70 -23.96
CA SER A 190 10.16 -42.17 -22.61
C SER A 190 10.48 -40.69 -22.66
N LYS A 191 11.38 -40.27 -23.56
CA LYS A 191 11.78 -38.86 -23.65
C LYS A 191 10.64 -37.94 -24.08
N VAL A 192 9.82 -38.37 -25.04
CA VAL A 192 8.62 -37.64 -25.46
C VAL A 192 7.59 -37.58 -24.33
N SER A 193 7.40 -38.66 -23.58
CA SER A 193 6.52 -38.69 -22.40
C SER A 193 7.00 -37.71 -21.33
N ASP A 194 8.29 -37.70 -21.01
CA ASP A 194 8.88 -36.80 -20.00
C ASP A 194 8.73 -35.32 -20.40
N LEU A 195 9.01 -35.00 -21.66
CA LEU A 195 8.84 -33.64 -22.19
C LEU A 195 7.37 -33.22 -22.20
N THR A 196 6.46 -34.14 -22.54
CA THR A 196 5.01 -33.91 -22.51
C THR A 196 4.52 -33.68 -21.08
N GLN A 197 4.99 -34.49 -20.12
CA GLN A 197 4.66 -34.33 -18.71
C GLN A 197 5.19 -33.00 -18.15
N ALA A 198 6.43 -32.62 -18.50
CA ALA A 198 7.01 -31.33 -18.12
C ALA A 198 6.22 -30.15 -18.71
N ALA A 199 5.81 -30.24 -19.98
CA ALA A 199 4.95 -29.25 -20.62
C ALA A 199 3.59 -29.12 -19.93
N ASN A 200 2.96 -30.23 -19.56
CA ASN A 200 1.68 -30.22 -18.84
C ASN A 200 1.81 -29.58 -17.46
N LYS A 201 2.85 -29.96 -16.68
CA LYS A 201 3.14 -29.35 -15.38
C LYS A 201 3.35 -27.84 -15.48
N ASN A 202 4.05 -27.37 -16.51
CA ASN A 202 4.26 -25.94 -16.74
C ASN A 202 2.95 -25.23 -17.10
N ASN A 203 2.10 -25.85 -17.92
CA ASN A 203 0.77 -25.29 -18.23
C ASN A 203 -0.14 -25.21 -16.99
N ASP A 204 -0.11 -26.22 -16.13
CA ASP A 204 -0.88 -26.22 -14.87
C ASP A 204 -0.37 -25.14 -13.91
N ALA A 205 0.95 -25.00 -13.76
CA ALA A 205 1.56 -23.93 -12.97
C ALA A 205 1.19 -22.54 -13.50
N LEU A 206 1.19 -22.35 -14.82
CA LEU A 206 0.74 -21.10 -15.45
C LEU A 206 -0.74 -20.83 -15.19
N ARG A 207 -1.59 -21.87 -15.22
CA ARG A 207 -3.01 -21.73 -14.94
C ARG A 207 -3.26 -21.33 -13.48
N GLN A 208 -2.52 -21.94 -12.55
CA GLN A 208 -2.58 -21.60 -11.13
C GLN A 208 -2.13 -20.16 -10.88
N ALA A 209 -0.98 -19.75 -11.42
CA ALA A 209 -0.47 -18.38 -11.29
C ALA A 209 -1.46 -17.34 -11.85
N LYS A 210 -2.15 -17.65 -12.96
CA LYS A 210 -3.21 -16.79 -13.50
C LYS A 210 -4.42 -16.68 -12.58
N GLN A 211 -4.81 -17.77 -11.91
CA GLN A 211 -5.92 -17.76 -10.98
C GLN A 211 -5.58 -16.94 -9.73
N GLU A 212 -4.40 -17.14 -9.15
CA GLU A 212 -3.88 -16.34 -8.03
C GLU A 212 -3.82 -14.85 -8.38
N MET A 213 -3.34 -14.50 -9.59
CA MET A 213 -3.36 -13.12 -10.09
C MET A 213 -4.79 -12.53 -10.14
N MET A 214 -5.79 -13.31 -10.56
CA MET A 214 -7.18 -12.85 -10.58
C MET A 214 -7.73 -12.66 -9.16
N GLU A 215 -7.39 -13.54 -8.22
CA GLU A 215 -7.78 -13.44 -6.81
C GLU A 215 -7.19 -12.18 -6.16
N TYR A 216 -5.89 -11.92 -6.35
CA TYR A 216 -5.26 -10.68 -5.88
C TYR A 216 -5.90 -9.44 -6.52
N ARG A 217 -6.23 -9.50 -7.81
CA ARG A 217 -6.93 -8.38 -8.48
C ARG A 217 -8.30 -8.11 -7.84
N HIS A 218 -9.05 -9.14 -7.47
CA HIS A 218 -10.33 -8.99 -6.78
C HIS A 218 -10.17 -8.45 -5.36
N GLN A 219 -9.14 -8.90 -4.63
CA GLN A 219 -8.82 -8.36 -3.30
C GLN A 219 -8.47 -6.88 -3.36
N ILE A 220 -7.63 -6.47 -4.33
CA ILE A 220 -7.29 -5.05 -4.54
C ILE A 220 -8.56 -4.23 -4.80
N GLN A 221 -9.47 -4.73 -5.65
CA GLN A 221 -10.75 -4.05 -5.90
C GLN A 221 -11.60 -3.94 -4.64
N SER A 222 -11.69 -4.99 -3.84
CA SER A 222 -12.42 -4.98 -2.57
C SER A 222 -11.85 -3.94 -1.60
N TYR A 223 -10.53 -3.96 -1.39
CA TYR A 223 -9.86 -2.99 -0.52
C TYR A 223 -9.97 -1.56 -1.04
N THR A 224 -9.96 -1.36 -2.36
CA THR A 224 -10.18 -0.03 -2.96
C THR A 224 -11.57 0.51 -2.61
N CYS A 225 -12.61 -0.31 -2.77
CA CYS A 225 -13.98 0.06 -2.41
C CYS A 225 -14.12 0.35 -0.91
N GLU A 226 -13.47 -0.44 -0.06
CA GLU A 226 -13.48 -0.23 1.40
C GLU A 226 -12.78 1.08 1.79
N ILE A 227 -11.63 1.38 1.19
CA ILE A 227 -10.92 2.65 1.38
C ILE A 227 -11.82 3.83 0.97
N ASP A 228 -12.49 3.74 -0.18
CA ASP A 228 -13.35 4.82 -0.65
C ASP A 228 -14.59 5.01 0.25
N ALA A 229 -15.15 3.91 0.78
CA ALA A 229 -16.23 3.97 1.76
C ALA A 229 -15.77 4.64 3.08
N LEU A 230 -14.61 4.25 3.62
CA LEU A 230 -14.05 4.85 4.84
C LEU A 230 -13.68 6.32 4.65
N LYS A 231 -13.16 6.71 3.49
CA LYS A 231 -12.93 8.13 3.16
C LYS A 231 -14.24 8.91 3.11
N GLY A 232 -15.31 8.30 2.59
CA GLY A 232 -16.65 8.87 2.59
C GLY A 232 -17.16 9.15 4.00
N THR A 233 -17.09 8.16 4.90
CA THR A 233 -17.54 8.33 6.29
C THR A 233 -16.70 9.34 7.06
N MET A 234 -15.38 9.36 6.85
CA MET A 234 -14.49 10.37 7.45
C MET A 234 -14.91 11.78 7.05
N ARG A 235 -15.15 12.02 5.76
CA ARG A 235 -15.59 13.32 5.25
C ARG A 235 -16.94 13.75 5.81
N GLU A 236 -17.90 12.82 5.90
CA GLU A 236 -19.20 13.11 6.52
C GLU A 236 -19.08 13.48 8.00
N LEU A 237 -18.16 12.86 8.75
CA LEU A 237 -17.89 13.21 10.14
C LEU A 237 -17.22 14.57 10.25
N GLU A 238 -16.24 14.88 9.40
CA GLU A 238 -15.60 16.20 9.32
C GLU A 238 -16.63 17.30 9.05
N ASP A 239 -17.55 17.10 8.10
CA ASP A 239 -18.61 18.06 7.76
C ASP A 239 -19.60 18.26 8.93
N ARG A 240 -19.92 17.20 9.68
CA ARG A 240 -20.75 17.29 10.90
C ARG A 240 -20.06 18.09 12.00
N PHE A 241 -18.79 17.79 12.29
CA PHE A 241 -18.04 18.53 13.30
C PHE A 241 -17.84 19.99 12.91
N ALA A 242 -17.59 20.28 11.63
CA ALA A 242 -17.53 21.65 11.14
C ALA A 242 -18.86 22.40 11.33
N SER A 243 -19.99 21.73 11.07
CA SER A 243 -21.33 22.29 11.28
C SER A 243 -21.61 22.55 12.76
N GLU A 244 -21.27 21.60 13.65
CA GLU A 244 -21.42 21.77 15.10
C GLU A 244 -20.53 22.89 15.64
N ALA A 245 -19.27 22.97 15.20
CA ALA A 245 -18.36 24.05 15.57
C ALA A 245 -18.90 25.43 15.12
N SER A 246 -19.44 25.52 13.89
CA SER A 246 -20.11 26.73 13.42
C SER A 246 -21.32 27.08 14.29
N GLY A 247 -22.14 26.09 14.65
CA GLY A 247 -23.30 26.30 15.52
C GLY A 247 -22.92 26.78 16.93
N TYR A 248 -21.83 26.27 17.51
CA TYR A 248 -21.31 26.79 18.77
C TYR A 248 -20.77 28.21 18.62
N GLN A 249 -20.07 28.51 17.51
CA GLN A 249 -19.57 29.85 17.23
C GLN A 249 -20.71 30.87 17.12
N ASP A 250 -21.79 30.52 16.42
CA ASP A 250 -22.98 31.38 16.30
C ASP A 250 -23.69 31.60 17.65
N ASN A 251 -23.68 30.60 18.52
CA ASN A 251 -24.22 30.76 19.87
C ASN A 251 -23.36 31.69 20.73
N ILE A 252 -22.04 31.60 20.61
CA ILE A 252 -21.10 32.50 21.30
C ILE A 252 -21.32 33.94 20.81
N THR A 253 -21.37 34.17 19.50
CA THR A 253 -21.57 35.52 18.95
C THR A 253 -22.91 36.12 19.38
N ARG A 254 -23.99 35.33 19.40
CA ARG A 254 -25.30 35.77 19.92
C ARG A 254 -25.23 36.18 21.39
N LEU A 255 -24.59 35.37 22.23
CA LEU A 255 -24.45 35.69 23.66
C LEU A 255 -23.57 36.93 23.89
N GLU A 256 -22.52 37.10 23.09
CA GLU A 256 -21.68 38.31 23.11
C GLU A 256 -22.45 39.56 22.71
N GLU A 257 -23.36 39.46 21.73
CA GLU A 257 -24.27 40.54 21.32
C GLU A 257 -25.25 40.91 22.44
N GLU A 258 -25.86 39.91 23.09
CA GLU A 258 -26.75 40.13 24.24
C GLU A 258 -26.02 40.82 25.40
N ILE A 259 -24.80 40.39 25.71
CA ILE A 259 -23.97 41.03 26.74
C ILE A 259 -23.66 42.48 26.35
N ARG A 260 -23.34 42.76 25.09
CA ARG A 260 -23.10 44.14 24.60
C ARG A 260 -24.37 44.97 24.73
N HIS A 261 -25.51 44.46 24.30
CA HIS A 261 -26.78 45.15 24.38
C HIS A 261 -27.15 45.53 25.83
N LEU A 262 -27.03 44.58 26.76
CA LEU A 262 -27.34 44.82 28.18
C LEU A 262 -26.37 45.84 28.82
N LYS A 263 -25.09 45.83 28.41
CA LYS A 263 -24.12 46.84 28.85
C LYS A 263 -24.52 48.25 28.39
N ASP A 264 -24.97 48.38 27.14
CA ASP A 264 -25.43 49.67 26.60
C ASP A 264 -26.70 50.16 27.30
N GLU A 265 -27.63 49.26 27.60
CA GLU A 265 -28.84 49.58 28.38
C GLU A 265 -28.50 50.05 29.80
N MET A 266 -27.60 49.34 30.48
CA MET A 266 -27.13 49.74 31.80
C MET A 266 -26.45 51.13 31.76
N ALA A 267 -25.62 51.39 30.75
CA ALA A 267 -24.99 52.69 30.56
C ALA A 267 -26.00 53.81 30.25
N ARG A 268 -27.10 53.50 29.56
CA ARG A 268 -28.22 54.44 29.35
C ARG A 268 -28.95 54.74 30.66
N HIS A 269 -29.30 53.73 31.44
CA HIS A 269 -29.96 53.91 32.73
C HIS A 269 -29.11 54.70 33.74
N LEU A 270 -27.79 54.50 33.76
CA LEU A 270 -26.88 55.29 34.58
C LEU A 270 -26.90 56.78 34.21
N ARG A 271 -26.98 57.11 32.91
CA ARG A 271 -27.13 58.50 32.45
C ARG A 271 -28.46 59.10 32.88
N GLU A 272 -29.56 58.38 32.66
CA GLU A 272 -30.91 58.82 33.09
C GLU A 272 -30.98 59.06 34.60
N TYR A 273 -30.32 58.19 35.39
CA TYR A 273 -30.25 58.34 36.84
C TYR A 273 -29.45 59.60 37.25
N GLN A 274 -28.33 59.87 36.58
CA GLN A 274 -27.55 61.08 36.82
C GLN A 274 -28.34 62.35 36.48
N ASP A 275 -29.09 62.35 35.38
CA ASP A 275 -29.93 63.48 34.99
C ASP A 275 -31.04 63.73 36.03
N LEU A 276 -31.68 62.67 36.53
CA LEU A 276 -32.68 62.76 37.59
C LEU A 276 -32.08 63.28 38.90
N LEU A 277 -30.88 62.82 39.25
CA LEU A 277 -30.14 63.31 40.42
C LEU A 277 -29.84 64.81 40.28
N ASN A 278 -29.42 65.27 39.10
CA ASN A 278 -29.17 66.67 38.83
C ASN A 278 -30.45 67.52 39.03
N VAL A 279 -31.61 67.04 38.55
CA VAL A 279 -32.91 67.70 38.78
C VAL A 279 -33.25 67.74 40.27
N LYS A 280 -33.06 66.62 40.99
CA LYS A 280 -33.30 66.57 42.43
C LYS A 280 -32.43 67.58 43.19
N MET A 281 -31.15 67.71 42.82
CA MET A 281 -30.25 68.70 43.42
C MET A 281 -30.71 70.13 43.15
N ALA A 282 -31.18 70.43 41.94
CA ALA A 282 -31.75 71.75 41.62
C ALA A 282 -32.98 72.06 42.50
N LEU A 283 -33.89 71.09 42.65
CA LEU A 283 -35.06 71.22 43.52
C LEU A 283 -34.69 71.40 45.00
N ASP A 284 -33.67 70.70 45.51
CA ASP A 284 -33.20 70.90 46.89
C ASP A 284 -32.71 72.34 47.11
N VAL A 285 -32.00 72.91 46.13
CA VAL A 285 -31.54 74.30 46.16
C VAL A 285 -32.73 75.25 46.16
N GLU A 286 -33.74 75.03 45.29
CA GLU A 286 -34.97 75.82 45.29
C GLU A 286 -35.72 75.74 46.63
N ILE A 287 -35.88 74.55 47.21
CA ILE A 287 -36.53 74.40 48.52
C ILE A 287 -35.74 75.14 49.60
N ALA A 288 -34.41 75.09 49.58
CA ALA A 288 -33.57 75.80 50.53
C ALA A 288 -33.70 77.33 50.40
N THR A 289 -33.81 77.87 49.17
CA THR A 289 -34.02 79.30 48.95
C THR A 289 -35.43 79.73 49.38
N TYR A 290 -36.47 78.94 49.07
CA TYR A 290 -37.83 79.20 49.53
C TYR A 290 -37.92 79.21 51.06
N ARG A 291 -37.26 78.27 51.77
CA ARG A 291 -37.19 78.26 53.24
C ARG A 291 -36.57 79.55 53.81
N LYS A 292 -35.44 80.01 53.25
CA LYS A 292 -34.79 81.27 53.67
C LYS A 292 -35.67 82.50 53.47
N LEU A 293 -36.39 82.58 52.35
CA LEU A 293 -37.31 83.70 52.09
C LEU A 293 -38.46 83.71 53.10
N LEU A 294 -39.02 82.54 53.42
CA LEU A 294 -40.06 82.40 54.43
C LEU A 294 -39.56 82.75 55.84
N GLU A 295 -38.36 82.33 56.24
CA GLU A 295 -37.72 82.74 57.50
C GLU A 295 -37.53 84.27 57.58
N GLY A 296 -37.21 84.92 56.45
CA GLY A 296 -37.13 86.38 56.34
C GLY A 296 -38.48 87.08 56.49
N GLU A 297 -39.57 86.50 55.96
CA GLU A 297 -40.93 87.00 56.15
C GLU A 297 -41.45 86.77 57.57
N GLU A 298 -41.18 85.61 58.17
CA GLU A 298 -41.49 85.33 59.58
C GLU A 298 -40.75 86.31 60.51
N SER A 299 -39.54 86.74 60.16
CA SER A 299 -38.79 87.77 60.87
C SER A 299 -39.41 89.18 60.75
N ARG A 300 -40.19 89.44 59.70
CA ARG A 300 -40.95 90.70 59.53
C ARG A 300 -42.29 90.65 60.27
N ILE A 301 -42.89 89.47 60.39
CA ILE A 301 -44.19 89.26 61.01
C ILE A 301 -44.07 89.06 62.54
N ASN A 302 -43.01 88.40 63.02
CA ASN A 302 -42.68 88.28 64.43
C ASN A 302 -41.73 89.41 64.87
N LEU A 303 -42.29 90.58 65.22
CA LEU A 303 -41.64 91.41 66.24
C LEU A 303 -41.98 90.82 67.61
N PRO A 304 -40.97 90.54 68.43
CA PRO A 304 -40.91 91.24 69.71
C PRO A 304 -39.53 91.85 69.92
N ILE A 305 -39.50 93.07 70.49
CA ILE A 305 -38.36 93.76 71.12
C ILE A 305 -37.02 92.98 71.01
N GLN A 306 -36.16 93.47 70.11
CA GLN A 306 -34.69 93.37 70.09
C GLN A 306 -34.03 92.11 70.64
N THR A 307 -33.30 91.38 69.79
CA THR A 307 -31.86 91.15 70.01
C THR A 307 -31.18 90.62 68.73
N PHE A 308 -30.15 91.35 68.29
CA PHE A 308 -29.24 90.95 67.22
C PHE A 308 -28.35 89.77 67.64
N SER A 309 -28.15 88.79 66.76
CA SER A 309 -26.95 87.94 66.74
C SER A 309 -26.71 87.34 65.35
N THR A 310 -25.79 87.99 64.64
CA THR A 310 -24.67 87.43 63.85
C THR A 310 -24.85 86.15 63.03
N LEU A 311 -24.83 86.37 61.72
CA LEU A 311 -24.54 85.43 60.63
C LEU A 311 -23.26 84.62 60.86
N ASN A 312 -23.35 83.30 60.79
CA ASN A 312 -22.21 82.41 60.48
C ASN A 312 -22.58 81.50 59.31
N PHE A 313 -22.18 81.92 58.12
CA PHE A 313 -22.12 81.11 56.92
C PHE A 313 -20.97 80.10 57.08
N ARG A 314 -21.29 78.82 57.30
CA ARG A 314 -20.30 77.74 57.25
C ARG A 314 -20.61 76.86 56.05
N GLU A 315 -19.88 77.15 54.99
CA GLU A 315 -19.73 76.38 53.77
C GLU A 315 -19.08 75.03 54.11
N THR A 316 -19.78 73.92 53.88
CA THR A 316 -19.17 72.59 53.87
C THR A 316 -19.09 72.11 52.44
N SER A 317 -17.89 72.26 51.86
CA SER A 317 -17.46 71.64 50.61
C SER A 317 -17.55 70.10 50.70
N PRO A 318 -17.95 69.40 49.63
CA PRO A 318 -17.92 67.94 49.57
C PRO A 318 -16.50 67.48 49.21
N GLU A 319 -15.85 66.70 50.08
CA GLU A 319 -14.67 65.93 49.68
C GLU A 319 -15.11 64.69 48.90
N GLN A 320 -14.93 64.74 47.59
CA GLN A 320 -14.81 63.57 46.72
C GLN A 320 -13.68 62.67 47.26
N ARG A 321 -14.03 61.45 47.67
CA ARG A 321 -13.14 60.29 47.54
C ARG A 321 -13.67 59.40 46.43
N GLY A 322 -13.39 59.79 45.20
CA GLY A 322 -13.28 58.82 44.12
C GLY A 322 -11.97 58.07 44.32
N SER A 323 -12.04 56.87 44.90
CA SER A 323 -10.91 55.93 44.81
C SER A 323 -10.85 55.42 43.37
N GLU A 324 -10.11 56.12 42.51
CA GLU A 324 -9.63 55.56 41.24
C GLU A 324 -8.61 54.47 41.58
N VAL A 325 -9.10 53.23 41.69
CA VAL A 325 -8.24 52.05 41.71
C VAL A 325 -7.77 51.82 40.27
N HIS A 326 -6.64 52.44 39.90
CA HIS A 326 -5.87 51.97 38.75
C HIS A 326 -5.30 50.60 39.10
N THR A 327 -6.06 49.54 38.81
CA THR A 327 -5.53 48.17 38.78
C THR A 327 -4.64 48.06 37.54
N LYS A 328 -3.36 48.37 37.67
CA LYS A 328 -2.36 47.92 36.70
C LYS A 328 -2.35 46.39 36.76
N LYS A 329 -2.97 45.75 35.78
CA LYS A 329 -2.99 44.29 35.67
C LYS A 329 -1.70 43.86 34.98
N THR A 330 -0.81 43.22 35.72
CA THR A 330 0.36 42.57 35.12
C THR A 330 -0.09 41.24 34.52
N VAL A 331 -0.03 41.13 33.20
CA VAL A 331 -0.29 39.87 32.49
C VAL A 331 1.03 39.11 32.40
N MET A 332 1.07 37.90 32.94
CA MET A 332 2.22 37.02 32.85
C MET A 332 1.96 36.02 31.73
N ILE A 333 2.59 36.22 30.58
CA ILE A 333 2.45 35.33 29.43
C ILE A 333 3.52 34.24 29.58
N LYS A 334 3.07 33.00 29.71
CA LYS A 334 3.91 31.81 29.65
C LYS A 334 3.73 31.16 28.30
N THR A 335 4.79 31.15 27.51
CA THR A 335 4.83 30.39 26.25
C THR A 335 5.55 29.08 26.54
N ILE A 336 4.85 27.96 26.34
CA ILE A 336 5.36 26.61 26.55
C ILE A 336 5.45 25.94 25.19
N GLU A 337 6.66 25.61 24.75
CA GLU A 337 6.87 24.79 23.55
C GLU A 337 6.90 23.31 23.95
N THR A 338 5.88 22.56 23.53
CA THR A 338 5.79 21.11 23.69
C THR A 338 6.10 20.40 22.37
N ARG A 339 7.03 19.45 22.40
CA ARG A 339 7.29 18.51 21.31
C ARG A 339 7.20 17.10 21.87
N ASP A 340 6.39 16.27 21.23
CA ASP A 340 6.21 14.85 21.60
C ASP A 340 5.79 14.62 23.07
N GLY A 341 5.04 15.56 23.65
CA GLY A 341 4.47 15.44 25.00
C GLY A 341 5.41 15.88 26.15
N GLU A 342 6.66 16.25 25.87
CA GLU A 342 7.58 16.81 26.87
C GLU A 342 7.82 18.31 26.64
N VAL A 343 7.99 19.05 27.76
CA VAL A 343 8.23 20.51 27.75
C VAL A 343 9.70 20.76 27.47
N VAL A 344 10.02 21.34 26.30
CA VAL A 344 11.40 21.51 25.82
C VAL A 344 11.95 22.92 26.14
N SER A 345 11.09 23.93 26.29
CA SER A 345 11.51 25.28 26.72
C SER A 345 10.35 26.03 27.42
N GLU A 346 10.67 26.75 28.50
CA GLU A 346 9.73 27.64 29.22
C GLU A 346 10.33 29.06 29.27
N ALA A 347 9.64 30.01 28.64
CA ALA A 347 10.00 31.43 28.70
C ALA A 347 8.85 32.23 29.32
N THR A 348 9.18 33.05 30.32
CA THR A 348 8.22 33.94 31.00
C THR A 348 8.61 35.38 30.76
N GLN A 349 7.72 36.17 30.16
CA GLN A 349 7.94 37.60 29.94
C GLN A 349 6.84 38.41 30.62
N GLN A 350 7.23 39.43 31.38
CA GLN A 350 6.32 40.38 32.01
C GLN A 350 6.15 41.59 31.10
N GLN A 351 4.93 41.86 30.65
CA GLN A 351 4.57 43.13 30.03
C GLN A 351 3.76 43.98 31.02
N HIS A 352 4.08 45.27 31.04
CA HIS A 352 3.33 46.29 31.74
C HIS A 352 2.49 47.05 30.69
N GLU A 353 1.16 46.90 30.74
CA GLU A 353 0.20 47.80 30.08
C GLU A 353 -0.22 48.94 31.00
#